data_AF-A0A8X6T1K6-F1
#
_entry.id   AF-A0A8X6T1K6-F1
#
_cell.length_a   1.000
_cell.length_b   1.000
_cell.length_c   1.000
_cell.angle_alpha   90.00
_cell.angle_beta   90.00
_cell.angle_gamma   90.00
#
_symmetry.space_group_name_H-M   'P 1'
#
loop_
_entity.id
_entity.type
_entity.pdbx_description
1 polymer ?
#
loop_
_entity_poly.entity_id
_entity_poly.type
_entity_poly.pdbx_seq_one_letter_code
_entity_poly.pdbx_strand_id
1 'polypeptide(L)'
;LQYIKESQGEKGDRYNCLPCSVCCSSIDIISHLQTRRHKMKCLEKMNSDGKSNNIVGIKALQVAKNKKAELIDQECHKIVAEFGSGKPDVYIAKDPVTGKAIKRL
;
A
#
# COMPACT_ATOMS: atom_id res chain seq x y z
N LEU A 1 -7.48 3.15 -3.85
CA LEU A 1 -6.45 2.69 -2.88
C LEU A 1 -5.10 3.30 -3.26
N GLN A 2 -4.97 4.60 -3.02
CA GLN A 2 -3.79 5.43 -3.32
C GLN A 2 -2.80 5.34 -2.15
N TYR A 3 -2.06 4.23 -2.04
CA TYR A 3 -1.27 3.93 -0.83
C TYR A 3 0.24 3.94 -1.03
N ILE A 4 0.69 4.16 -2.26
CA ILE A 4 2.09 4.20 -2.61
C ILE A 4 2.34 5.55 -3.27
N LYS A 5 3.29 6.30 -2.71
CA LYS A 5 3.79 7.54 -3.29
C LYS A 5 5.16 7.29 -3.87
N GLU A 6 5.27 7.34 -5.18
CA GLU A 6 6.56 7.36 -5.87
C GLU A 6 7.24 8.73 -5.66
N SER A 7 8.54 8.68 -5.41
CA SER A 7 9.44 9.82 -5.31
C SER A 7 10.65 9.53 -6.18
N GLN A 8 10.73 10.21 -7.32
CA GLN A 8 11.83 10.09 -8.25
C GLN A 8 12.97 11.00 -7.80
N GLY A 9 14.17 10.45 -7.60
CA GLY A 9 15.36 11.20 -7.21
C GLY A 9 16.58 10.76 -8.03
N GLU A 10 17.69 11.48 -7.90
CA GLU A 10 18.90 11.20 -8.71
C GLU A 10 19.50 9.80 -8.51
N LYS A 11 19.12 9.13 -7.42
CA LYS A 11 19.58 7.79 -7.03
C LYS A 11 18.55 6.68 -7.35
N GLY A 12 17.61 6.94 -8.27
CA GLY A 12 16.56 6.01 -8.68
C GLY A 12 15.23 6.21 -7.95
N ASP A 13 14.21 5.45 -8.39
CA ASP A 13 12.84 5.59 -7.92
C ASP A 13 12.68 4.99 -6.51
N ARG A 14 12.12 5.80 -5.60
CA ARG A 14 11.79 5.40 -4.23
C ARG A 14 10.27 5.40 -4.05
N TYR A 15 9.74 4.39 -3.39
CA TYR A 15 8.31 4.22 -3.17
C TYR A 15 7.98 4.28 -1.68
N ASN A 16 7.11 5.19 -1.31
CA ASN A 16 6.66 5.37 0.06
C ASN A 16 5.30 4.72 0.23
N CYS A 17 5.23 3.65 1.02
CA CYS A 17 3.95 3.07 1.42
C CYS A 17 3.37 3.87 2.58
N LEU A 18 2.32 4.64 2.33
CA LEU A 18 1.69 5.52 3.32
C LEU A 18 1.08 4.75 4.50
N PRO A 19 0.30 3.67 4.30
CA PRO A 19 -0.18 2.85 5.41
C PRO A 19 0.97 2.29 6.25
N CYS A 20 2.07 1.89 5.60
CA CYS A 20 3.20 1.31 6.31
C CYS A 20 4.14 2.33 6.95
N SER A 21 4.14 3.59 6.47
CA SER A 21 5.12 4.62 6.79
C SER A 21 6.55 4.14 6.50
N VAL A 22 6.73 3.43 5.37
CA VAL A 22 8.02 2.86 4.96
C VAL A 22 8.38 3.34 3.56
N CYS A 23 9.66 3.65 3.35
CA CYS A 23 10.25 3.93 2.05
C CYS A 23 10.97 2.65 1.54
N CYS A 24 10.67 2.24 0.32
CA CYS A 24 11.21 1.05 -0.35
C CYS A 24 11.85 1.46 -1.69
N SER A 25 12.81 0.67 -2.18
CA SER A 25 13.27 0.79 -3.57
C SER A 25 12.21 0.27 -4.54
N SER A 26 12.40 0.50 -5.84
CA SER A 26 11.58 -0.08 -6.93
C SER A 26 11.51 -1.60 -6.92
N ILE A 27 12.58 -2.28 -6.51
CA ILE A 27 12.62 -3.75 -6.43
C ILE A 27 11.86 -4.22 -5.19
N ASP A 28 12.02 -3.51 -4.07
CA ASP A 28 11.47 -3.91 -2.78
C ASP A 28 9.99 -3.56 -2.61
N ILE A 29 9.45 -2.63 -3.42
CA ILE A 29 8.05 -2.23 -3.27
C ILE A 29 7.08 -3.38 -3.60
N ILE A 30 7.36 -4.20 -4.62
CA ILE A 30 6.47 -5.30 -5.00
C ILE A 30 6.41 -6.35 -3.87
N SER A 31 7.57 -6.74 -3.35
CA SER A 31 7.65 -7.70 -2.24
C SER A 31 7.02 -7.11 -0.97
N HIS A 32 7.20 -5.81 -0.72
CA HIS A 32 6.56 -5.10 0.38
C HIS A 32 5.03 -5.20 0.33
N LEU A 33 4.40 -4.98 -0.83
CA LEU A 33 2.94 -5.02 -0.99
C LEU A 33 2.35 -6.40 -0.72
N GLN A 34 3.11 -7.45 -1.01
CA GLN A 34 2.69 -8.82 -0.74
C GLN A 34 2.81 -9.21 0.73
N THR A 35 3.52 -8.42 1.56
CA THR A 35 3.67 -8.73 2.97
C THR A 35 2.34 -8.67 3.71
N ARG A 36 2.13 -9.62 4.62
CA ARG A 36 0.96 -9.63 5.52
C ARG A 36 0.80 -8.32 6.30
N ARG A 37 1.92 -7.68 6.67
CA ARG A 37 1.92 -6.40 7.38
C ARG A 37 1.26 -5.30 6.53
N HIS A 38 1.61 -5.23 5.24
CA HIS A 38 1.02 -4.26 4.33
C HIS A 38 -0.49 -4.48 4.20
N LYS A 39 -0.91 -5.71 3.88
CA LYS A 39 -2.32 -6.08 3.72
C LYS A 39 -3.16 -5.74 4.95
N MET A 40 -2.65 -6.04 6.15
CA MET A 40 -3.29 -5.69 7.42
C MET A 40 -3.48 -4.18 7.58
N LYS A 41 -2.42 -3.39 7.37
CA LYS A 41 -2.51 -1.94 7.49
C LYS A 41 -3.45 -1.30 6.46
N CYS A 42 -3.54 -1.87 5.26
CA CYS A 42 -4.52 -1.44 4.26
C CYS A 42 -5.95 -1.68 4.76
N LEU A 43 -6.26 -2.87 5.29
CA LEU A 43 -7.58 -3.17 5.85
C LEU A 43 -7.91 -2.27 7.06
N GLU A 44 -6.94 -2.02 7.95
CA GLU A 44 -7.10 -1.09 9.07
C GLU A 44 -7.43 0.33 8.58
N LYS A 45 -6.67 0.84 7.60
CA LYS A 45 -6.93 2.15 7.02
C LYS A 45 -8.32 2.22 6.39
N MET A 46 -8.72 1.19 5.65
CA MET A 46 -10.06 1.12 5.05
C MET A 46 -11.17 1.06 6.10
N ASN A 47 -10.96 0.32 7.19
CA ASN A 47 -11.89 0.29 8.31
C ASN A 47 -12.02 1.68 8.95
N SER A 48 -10.92 2.40 9.14
CA SER A 48 -10.93 3.80 9.62
C SER A 48 -11.58 4.77 8.64
N ASP A 49 -11.47 4.51 7.33
CA ASP A 49 -12.11 5.31 6.27
C ASP A 49 -13.61 4.97 6.09
N GLY A 50 -14.20 4.18 6.99
CA GLY A 50 -15.61 3.80 6.99
C GLY A 50 -15.98 2.67 6.03
N LYS A 51 -14.99 2.01 5.41
CA LYS A 51 -15.21 0.85 4.55
C LYS A 51 -15.23 -0.40 5.39
N SER A 52 -16.44 -0.95 5.55
CA SER A 52 -16.68 -2.16 6.33
C SER A 52 -15.75 -3.30 5.89
N ASN A 53 -15.04 -3.87 6.85
CA ASN A 53 -14.25 -5.08 6.66
C ASN A 53 -14.04 -5.77 8.01
N ASN A 54 -13.67 -7.05 7.99
CA ASN A 54 -13.55 -7.87 9.19
C ASN A 54 -12.14 -7.85 9.83
N ILE A 55 -11.35 -6.79 9.65
CA ILE A 55 -9.96 -6.78 10.16
C ILE A 55 -9.88 -6.91 11.68
N VAL A 56 -10.81 -6.30 12.41
CA VAL A 56 -10.88 -6.37 13.88
C VAL A 56 -11.14 -7.80 14.33
N GLY A 57 -12.11 -8.48 13.70
CA GLY A 57 -12.41 -9.88 13.97
C GLY A 57 -11.23 -10.78 13.65
N ILE A 58 -10.61 -10.61 12.47
CA ILE A 58 -9.44 -11.39 12.06
C ILE A 58 -8.27 -11.21 13.05
N LYS A 59 -8.06 -10.00 13.59
CA LYS A 59 -7.02 -9.74 14.60
C LYS A 59 -7.33 -10.41 15.94
N ALA A 60 -8.60 -10.49 16.35
CA ALA A 60 -9.02 -11.14 17.59
C ALA A 60 -8.96 -12.68 17.53
N LEU A 61 -9.02 -13.29 16.34
CA LEU A 61 -8.95 -14.74 16.19
C LEU A 61 -7.60 -15.31 16.67
N GLN A 62 -7.68 -16.32 17.54
CA GLN A 62 -6.57 -17.16 18.00
C GLN A 62 -6.44 -18.37 17.07
N VAL A 63 -5.86 -18.14 15.89
CA VAL A 63 -5.58 -19.18 14.90
C VAL A 63 -4.11 -19.18 14.51
N ALA A 64 -3.65 -20.27 13.89
CA ALA A 64 -2.30 -20.38 13.39
C ALA A 64 -1.92 -19.22 12.44
N LYS A 65 -0.63 -18.84 12.44
CA LYS A 65 -0.14 -17.67 11.69
C LYS A 65 -0.44 -17.74 10.19
N ASN A 66 -0.32 -18.92 9.59
CA ASN A 66 -0.67 -19.22 8.21
C ASN A 66 -2.18 -19.04 7.97
N LYS A 67 -3.03 -19.59 8.84
CA LYS A 67 -4.49 -19.45 8.71
C LYS A 67 -4.94 -17.99 8.80
N LYS A 68 -4.28 -17.21 9.67
CA LYS A 68 -4.53 -15.77 9.78
C LYS A 68 -4.08 -15.00 8.54
N ALA A 69 -3.04 -15.45 7.85
CA ALA A 69 -2.62 -14.87 6.58
C ALA A 69 -3.66 -15.14 5.47
N GLU A 70 -4.17 -16.37 5.37
CA GLU A 70 -5.24 -16.72 4.42
C GLU A 70 -6.49 -15.85 4.63
N LEU A 71 -6.91 -15.63 5.87
CA LEU A 71 -8.07 -14.79 6.17
C LEU A 71 -7.87 -13.32 5.77
N ILE A 72 -6.66 -12.79 5.99
CA ILE A 72 -6.30 -11.43 5.55
C ILE A 72 -6.35 -11.34 4.03
N ASP A 73 -5.81 -12.34 3.33
CA ASP A 73 -5.78 -12.37 1.87
C ASP A 73 -7.19 -12.46 1.27
N GLN A 74 -8.04 -13.30 1.85
CA GLN A 74 -9.45 -13.39 1.47
C GLN A 74 -10.18 -12.07 1.68
N GLU A 75 -9.94 -11.39 2.80
CA GLU A 75 -10.59 -10.11 3.09
C GLU A 75 -10.10 -9.01 2.14
N CYS A 76 -8.79 -8.98 1.84
CA CYS A 76 -8.25 -8.08 0.82
C CYS A 76 -8.90 -8.31 -0.56
N HIS A 77 -9.11 -9.57 -0.97
CA HIS A 77 -9.78 -9.87 -2.24
C HIS A 77 -11.23 -9.39 -2.27
N LYS A 78 -12.01 -9.59 -1.20
CA LYS A 78 -13.39 -9.08 -1.13
C LYS A 78 -13.43 -7.57 -1.28
N ILE A 79 -12.55 -6.89 -0.57
CA ILE A 79 -12.46 -5.44 -0.60
C ILE A 79 -12.06 -4.91 -1.97
N VAL A 80 -11.15 -5.59 -2.66
CA VAL A 80 -10.79 -5.25 -4.05
C VAL A 80 -11.96 -5.53 -4.99
N ALA A 81 -12.74 -6.58 -4.77
CA ALA A 81 -13.93 -6.88 -5.57
C ALA A 81 -15.05 -5.85 -5.36
N GLU A 82 -15.24 -5.37 -4.12
CA GLU A 82 -16.31 -4.43 -3.76
C GLU A 82 -15.96 -2.97 -4.10
N PHE A 83 -14.73 -2.55 -3.82
CA PHE A 83 -14.31 -1.14 -3.95
C PHE A 83 -13.30 -0.89 -5.09
N GLY A 84 -12.92 -1.94 -5.82
CA GLY A 84 -11.94 -1.91 -6.90
C GLY A 84 -10.48 -1.90 -6.43
N SER A 85 -9.57 -2.27 -7.35
CA SER A 85 -8.14 -2.06 -7.18
C SER A 85 -7.86 -0.56 -7.25
N GLY A 86 -7.26 0.02 -6.21
CA GLY A 86 -6.87 1.42 -6.26
C GLY A 86 -5.95 1.76 -7.41
N LYS A 87 -6.14 2.94 -7.99
CA LYS A 87 -5.14 3.53 -8.88
C LYS A 87 -3.96 4.06 -8.05
N PRO A 88 -2.71 3.72 -8.38
CA PRO A 88 -1.55 4.39 -7.80
C PRO A 88 -1.53 5.86 -8.25
N ASP A 89 -1.28 6.78 -7.32
CA ASP A 89 -1.02 8.18 -7.65
C ASP A 89 0.50 8.35 -7.86
N VAL A 90 0.90 8.64 -9.09
CA VAL A 90 2.28 8.93 -9.45
C VAL A 90 2.54 10.43 -9.25
N TYR A 91 3.48 10.78 -8.38
CA TYR A 91 3.88 12.17 -8.17
C TYR A 91 5.28 12.39 -8.77
N ILE A 92 5.34 13.15 -9.86
CA ILE A 92 6.61 13.55 -10.46
C ILE A 92 7.15 14.72 -9.64
N ALA A 93 8.33 14.55 -9.04
CA ALA A 93 9.03 15.64 -8.38
C ALA A 93 9.21 16.79 -9.37
N LYS A 94 8.72 17.97 -9.01
CA LYS A 94 8.98 19.20 -9.77
C LYS A 94 10.31 19.76 -9.30
N ASP A 95 11.13 20.17 -10.25
CA ASP A 95 12.38 20.87 -9.96
C ASP A 95 12.09 22.14 -9.12
N PRO A 96 12.70 22.30 -7.94
CA PRO A 96 12.37 23.41 -7.03
C PRO A 96 12.83 24.78 -7.55
N VAL A 97 13.67 24.83 -8.60
CA VAL A 97 14.18 26.08 -9.20
C VAL A 97 13.33 26.51 -10.38
N THR A 98 12.82 25.55 -11.16
CA THR A 98 12.16 25.82 -12.45
C THR A 98 10.67 25.44 -12.47
N GLY A 99 10.17 24.74 -11.45
CA GLY A 99 8.78 24.29 -11.33
C GLY A 99 8.36 23.24 -12.38
N LYS A 100 9.29 22.79 -13.23
CA LYS A 100 9.04 21.83 -14.31
C LYS A 100 9.12 20.40 -13.78
N ALA A 101 8.28 19.53 -14.32
CA ALA A 101 8.37 18.09 -14.08
C ALA A 101 9.74 17.59 -14.57
N ILE A 102 10.48 16.89 -13.71
CA ILE A 102 11.78 16.33 -14.07
C ILE A 102 11.54 15.15 -15.02
N LYS A 103 11.59 15.40 -16.33
CA LYS A 103 11.70 14.34 -17.33
C LYS A 103 13.19 13.99 -17.47
N ARG A 104 13.60 12.81 -17.02
CA ARG A 104 14.90 12.24 -17.39
C ARG A 104 14.70 11.31 -18.59
N LEU A 105 15.54 11.51 -19.60
CA LEU A 105 15.69 10.66 -20.79
C LEU A 105 16.22 9.28 -20.40
#